data_AF-A0ABD6L7D2-F1
#
_entry.id   AF-A0ABD6L7D2-F1
#
_cell.length_a   1.000
_cell.length_b   1.000
_cell.length_c   1.000
_cell.angle_alpha   90.00
_cell.angle_beta   90.00
_cell.angle_gamma   90.00
#
_symmetry.space_group_name_H-M   'P 1'
#
loop_
_entity.id
_entity.type
_entity.pdbx_description
1 polymer ?
#
loop_
_entity_poly.entity_id
_entity_poly.type
_entity_poly.pdbx_seq_one_letter_code
_entity_poly.pdbx_strand_id
1 'polypeptide(L)' 'MEIKNVGQLRKIIENLSDDFEIEMRIRRKLTDEELKNYRYPYPYDTEYLTLEFDDIGVSNKVLCLGVTSNE' A
#
# COMPACT_ATOMS: atom_id res chain seq x y z
N MET A 1 -2.59 -1.19 11.87
CA MET A 1 -1.29 -1.69 12.35
C MET A 1 -0.24 -1.16 11.39
N GLU A 2 0.79 -0.49 11.90
CA GLU A 2 1.88 0.04 11.07
C GLU A 2 2.96 -1.05 10.90
N ILE A 3 3.35 -1.34 9.66
CA ILE A 3 4.42 -2.30 9.34
C ILE A 3 5.68 -1.50 9.04
N LYS A 4 6.73 -1.65 9.84
CA LYS A 4 7.96 -0.85 9.75
C LYS A 4 9.15 -1.61 9.18
N ASN A 5 9.11 -2.94 9.20
CA ASN A 5 10.21 -3.78 8.70
C ASN A 5 9.71 -5.10 8.10
N VAL A 6 10.59 -5.72 7.30
CA VAL A 6 10.33 -6.99 6.61
C VAL A 6 9.99 -8.13 7.57
N GLY A 7 10.52 -8.13 8.79
CA GLY A 7 10.23 -9.15 9.78
C GLY A 7 8.78 -9.11 10.27
N GLN A 8 8.21 -7.92 10.43
CA GLN A 8 6.79 -7.75 10.76
C GLN A 8 5.89 -8.19 9.59
N LEU A 9 6.26 -7.79 8.36
CA LEU A 9 5.54 -8.23 7.17
C LEU A 9 5.52 -9.76 7.05
N ARG A 10 6.69 -10.41 7.24
CA ARG A 10 6.83 -11.87 7.19
C ARG A 10 5.89 -12.58 8.17
N LYS A 11 5.76 -12.08 9.40
CA LYS A 11 4.85 -12.67 10.40
C LYS A 11 3.38 -12.55 10.02
N ILE A 12 3.01 -11.45 9.34
CA ILE A 12 1.62 -11.23 8.91
C ILE A 12 1.25 -12.20 7.79
N ILE A 13 2.17 -12.42 6.85
CA ILE A 13 1.92 -13.27 5.67
C ILE A 13 2.29 -14.75 5.88
N GLU A 14 2.84 -15.12 7.04
CA GLU A 14 3.43 -16.44 7.31
C GLU A 14 2.47 -17.61 7.05
N ASN A 15 1.17 -17.42 7.28
CA ASN A 15 0.14 -18.45 7.11
C ASN A 15 -0.77 -18.21 5.90
N LEU A 16 -0.44 -17.24 5.03
CA LEU A 16 -1.16 -17.01 3.79
C LEU A 16 -0.70 -18.04 2.75
N SER A 17 -1.62 -18.41 1.86
CA SER A 17 -1.30 -19.28 0.73
C SER A 17 -0.57 -18.47 -0.36
N ASP A 18 0.31 -19.13 -1.10
CA ASP A 18 1.18 -18.50 -2.12
C ASP A 18 0.40 -17.95 -3.33
N ASP A 19 -0.88 -18.30 -3.48
CA ASP A 19 -1.77 -17.84 -4.55
C ASP A 19 -2.46 -16.50 -4.25
N PHE A 20 -2.21 -15.90 -3.09
CA PHE A 20 -2.73 -14.59 -2.75
C PHE A 20 -2.02 -13.49 -3.57
N GLU A 21 -2.81 -12.69 -4.29
CA GLU A 21 -2.31 -11.50 -4.96
C GLU A 21 -2.02 -10.37 -3.96
N ILE A 22 -0.93 -9.65 -4.18
CA ILE A 22 -0.58 -8.46 -3.40
C ILE A 22 -1.15 -7.23 -4.12
N GLU A 23 -2.06 -6.53 -3.46
CA GLU A 23 -2.64 -5.28 -3.97
C GLU A 23 -2.25 -4.12 -3.05
N MET A 24 -1.79 -3.02 -3.64
CA MET A 24 -1.40 -1.82 -2.91
C MET A 24 -2.30 -0.64 -3.26
N ARG A 25 -2.67 0.14 -2.25
CA ARG A 25 -3.54 1.32 -2.41
C ARG A 25 -3.02 2.50 -1.62
N ILE A 26 -2.96 3.67 -2.25
CA ILE A 26 -2.80 4.94 -1.52
C ILE A 26 -4.19 5.47 -1.19
N ARG A 27 -4.40 5.88 0.06
CA ARG A 27 -5.65 6.44 0.54
C ARG A 27 -5.41 7.86 1.06
N ARG A 28 -5.99 8.84 0.39
CA ARG A 28 -6.00 10.24 0.85
C ARG A 28 -7.32 10.51 1.53
N LYS A 29 -7.29 10.96 2.79
CA LYS A 29 -8.51 11.35 3.51
C LYS A 29 -9.08 12.63 2.89
N LEU A 30 -10.35 12.58 2.50
CA LEU A 30 -11.08 13.73 1.96
C LEU A 30 -11.53 14.65 3.11
N THR A 31 -11.57 15.95 2.83
CA THR A 31 -12.17 16.95 3.71
C THR A 31 -13.70 16.91 3.65
N ASP A 32 -14.36 17.42 4.69
CA ASP A 32 -15.83 17.49 4.74
C ASP A 32 -16.43 18.32 3.61
N GLU A 33 -15.67 19.28 3.06
CA GLU A 33 -16.07 20.08 1.90
C GLU A 33 -16.00 19.28 0.61
N GLU A 34 -14.91 18.53 0.39
CA GLU A 34 -14.78 17.63 -0.77
C GLU A 34 -15.89 16.56 -0.74
N LEU A 35 -16.17 15.98 0.42
CA LEU A 35 -17.19 14.94 0.59
C LEU A 35 -18.60 15.38 0.20
N LYS A 36 -18.93 16.67 0.34
CA LYS A 36 -20.24 17.22 -0.07
C LYS A 36 -20.46 17.14 -1.59
N ASN A 37 -19.38 17.10 -2.36
CA ASN A 37 -19.44 17.01 -3.83
C ASN A 37 -19.63 15.56 -4.33
N TYR A 38 -19.49 14.56 -3.45
CA TYR A 38 -19.67 13.16 -3.82
C TYR A 38 -21.08 12.67 -3.48
N ARG A 39 -21.68 11.92 -4.42
CA ARG A 39 -23.00 11.30 -4.23
C ARG A 39 -23.03 10.28 -3.09
N TYR A 40 -21.89 9.66 -2.82
CA TYR A 40 -21.67 8.76 -1.69
C TYR A 40 -20.41 9.21 -0.95
N PRO A 41 -20.51 9.66 0.31
CA PRO A 41 -19.41 10.29 1.04
C PRO A 41 -18.44 9.22 1.59
N TYR A 42 -17.73 8.55 0.70
CA TYR A 42 -16.65 7.66 1.09
C TYR A 42 -15.44 8.51 1.55
N PRO A 43 -14.91 8.32 2.77
CA PRO A 43 -13.97 9.25 3.40
C PRO A 43 -12.56 9.27 2.77
N TYR A 44 -12.29 8.41 1.81
CA TYR A 44 -10.96 8.27 1.22
C TYR A 44 -11.00 8.30 -0.30
N ASP A 45 -10.19 9.16 -0.89
CA ASP A 45 -9.78 9.05 -2.27
C ASP A 45 -8.77 7.90 -2.38
N THR A 46 -9.06 6.89 -3.21
CA THR A 46 -8.30 5.63 -3.24
C THR A 46 -7.74 5.39 -4.62
N GLU A 47 -6.43 5.27 -4.69
CA GLU A 47 -5.69 4.99 -5.91
C GLU A 47 -5.09 3.58 -5.84
N TYR A 48 -5.22 2.83 -6.93
CA TYR A 48 -4.72 1.46 -7.05
C TYR A 48 -3.36 1.49 -7.73
N LEU A 49 -2.40 0.79 -7.12
CA LEU A 49 -1.00 0.89 -7.51
C LEU A 49 -0.42 -0.48 -7.79
N THR A 50 0.53 -0.51 -8.70
CA THR A 50 1.33 -1.69 -8.99
C THR A 50 2.57 -1.66 -8.11
N LEU A 51 2.76 -2.72 -7.32
CA LEU A 51 3.94 -2.89 -6.47
C LEU A 51 5.06 -3.53 -7.29
N GLU A 52 6.22 -2.89 -7.32
CA GLU A 52 7.40 -3.39 -8.02
C GLU A 52 8.55 -3.61 -7.02
N PHE A 53 9.40 -4.58 -7.34
CA PHE A 53 10.64 -4.79 -6.58
C PHE A 53 11.76 -4.03 -7.28
N ASP A 54 12.32 -3.03 -6.60
CA ASP A 54 13.37 -2.19 -7.18
C ASP A 54 14.76 -2.72 -6.84
N ASP A 55 15.07 -2.84 -5.53
CA ASP A 55 16.40 -3.23 -5.06
C ASP A 55 16.39 -3.68 -3.58
N ILE A 56 17.46 -4.35 -3.17
CA ILE A 56 17.80 -4.60 -1.77
C ILE A 56 19.09 -3.86 -1.44
N GLY A 57 18.96 -2.81 -0.64
CA GLY A 57 20.09 -2.12 -0.05
C GLY A 57 20.75 -2.98 1.02
N VAL A 58 21.68 -3.85 0.63
CA VAL A 58 22.38 -4.77 1.56
C VAL A 58 23.17 -4.00 2.62
N SER A 59 23.77 -2.86 2.25
CA SER A 59 24.61 -2.04 3.14
C SER A 59 23.82 -1.29 4.21
N ASN A 60 22.63 -0.78 3.86
CA ASN A 60 21.76 -0.02 4.77
C ASN A 60 20.56 -0.83 5.29
N LYS A 61 20.44 -2.12 4.91
CA LYS A 61 19.37 -3.05 5.29
C LYS A 61 17.97 -2.54 4.95
N VAL A 62 17.81 -1.96 3.77
CA VAL A 62 16.54 -1.42 3.27
C VAL A 62 16.02 -2.28 2.11
N LEU A 63 14.74 -2.66 2.16
CA LEU A 63 14.01 -3.25 1.03
C LEU A 63 13.36 -2.10 0.26
N CYS A 64 13.73 -1.92 -1.01
CA CYS A 64 13.18 -0.89 -1.87
C CYS A 64 12.05 -1.48 -2.71
N LEU A 65 10.85 -0.94 -2.53
CA LEU A 65 9.67 -1.30 -3.30
C LEU A 65 9.22 -0.09 -4.09
N GLY A 66 9.21 -0.22 -5.41
CA GLY A 66 8.70 0.78 -6.34
C GLY A 66 7.18 0.76 -6.35
N VAL A 67 6.58 1.92 -6.61
CA VAL A 67 5.14 2.07 -6.69
C VAL A 67 4.81 2.86 -7.94
N THR A 68 4.12 2.20 -8.88
CA THR A 68 3.70 2.82 -10.13
C THR A 68 2.19 3.04 -10.08
N SER A 69 1.77 4.29 -10.31
CA SER A 69 0.35 4.58 -10.52
C SER A 69 -0.05 4.24 -11.95
N ASN A 70 -1.21 3.63 -12.10
CA ASN A 70 -1.84 3.38 -13.39
C ASN A 70 -2.63 4.65 -13.78
N GLU A 71 -1.93 5.72 -14.16
CA GLU A 71 -2.54 6.85 -14.88
C GLU A 71 -2.81 6.50 -16.36
#